data_AF-A0A352EGR9-F1
#
_entry.id   AF-A0A352EGR9-F1
#
_cell.length_a   1.000
_cell.length_b   1.000
_cell.length_c   1.000
_cell.angle_alpha   90.00
_cell.angle_beta   90.00
_cell.angle_gamma   90.00
#
_symmetry.space_group_name_H-M   'P 1'
#
loop_
_entity.id
_entity.type
_entity.pdbx_description
1 polymer ?
#
loop_
_entity_poly.entity_id
_entity_poly.type
_entity_poly.pdbx_seq_one_letter_code
_entity_poly.pdbx_strand_id
1 'polypeptide(L)' 'MNTVFLGIMGPNQMILILVVVLLLFGGRKIPELMRGLGRGVKEFKDGVADEDSEDTSGKSKE' A
#
# COMPACT_ATOMS: atom_id res chain seq x y z
N MET A 1 -34.69 -9.03 14.94
CA MET A 1 -33.65 -8.25 15.63
C MET A 1 -32.34 -9.04 15.71
N ASN A 2 -31.53 -9.11 14.64
CA ASN A 2 -30.19 -9.75 14.67
C ASN A 2 -29.15 -9.05 13.77
N THR A 3 -29.52 -7.98 13.06
CA THR A 3 -28.63 -7.20 12.19
C THR A 3 -27.65 -6.32 12.97
N VAL A 4 -28.03 -5.91 14.18
CA VAL A 4 -27.23 -5.03 15.04
C VAL A 4 -26.03 -5.78 15.64
N PHE A 5 -26.16 -7.07 15.97
CA PHE A 5 -25.05 -7.82 16.60
C PHE A 5 -23.98 -8.28 15.58
N LEU A 6 -24.40 -8.73 14.40
CA LEU A 6 -23.50 -9.09 13.30
C LEU A 6 -22.92 -7.84 12.59
N GLY A 7 -23.63 -6.71 12.71
CA GLY A 7 -23.18 -5.40 12.25
C GLY A 7 -22.37 -4.59 13.26
N ILE A 8 -22.20 -5.03 14.51
CA ILE A 8 -21.37 -4.35 15.53
C ILE A 8 -20.02 -5.07 15.70
N MET A 9 -19.99 -6.40 15.57
CA MET A 9 -18.76 -7.23 15.55
C MET A 9 -18.44 -7.72 14.14
N GLY A 10 -18.49 -6.81 13.16
CA GLY A 10 -18.31 -7.12 11.74
C GLY A 10 -17.76 -5.91 10.97
N PRO A 11 -17.59 -6.01 9.63
CA PRO A 11 -16.91 -5.02 8.79
C PRO A 11 -17.39 -3.57 8.94
N ASN A 12 -18.57 -3.35 9.51
CA ASN A 12 -19.11 -2.05 9.87
C ASN A 12 -18.23 -1.25 10.86
N GLN A 13 -17.54 -1.90 11.81
CA GLN A 13 -16.65 -1.18 12.73
C GLN A 13 -15.42 -0.64 11.99
N MET A 14 -14.88 -1.45 11.07
CA MET A 14 -13.83 -1.03 10.13
C MET A 14 -14.31 0.09 9.21
N ILE A 15 -15.55 0.04 8.72
CA ILE A 15 -16.13 1.12 7.90
C ILE A 15 -16.22 2.43 8.70
N LEU A 16 -16.64 2.37 9.97
CA LEU A 16 -16.75 3.55 10.83
C LEU A 16 -15.37 4.18 11.06
N ILE A 17 -14.36 3.36 11.35
CA ILE A 17 -12.97 3.81 11.50
C ILE A 17 -12.46 4.43 10.20
N LEU A 18 -12.71 3.80 9.06
CA LEU A 18 -12.32 4.31 7.75
C LEU A 18 -12.94 5.67 7.46
N VAL A 19 -14.23 5.86 7.80
CA VAL A 19 -14.94 7.13 7.67
C VAL A 19 -14.34 8.20 8.58
N VAL A 20 -14.04 7.88 9.85
CA VAL A 20 -13.40 8.83 10.77
C VAL A 20 -12.02 9.25 10.26
N VAL A 21 -11.20 8.28 9.81
CA VAL A 21 -9.89 8.54 9.21
C VAL A 21 -10.03 9.41 7.96
N LEU A 22 -11.01 9.13 7.10
CA LEU A 22 -11.32 9.94 5.91
C LEU A 22 -11.77 11.36 6.25
N LEU A 23 -12.47 11.57 7.36
CA LEU A 23 -12.87 12.91 7.81
C LEU A 23 -11.68 13.70 8.38
N LEU A 24 -10.79 13.05 9.13
CA LEU A 24 -9.61 13.69 9.72
C LEU A 24 -8.52 14.00 8.69
N PHE A 25 -8.22 13.04 7.81
CA PHE A 25 -7.18 13.18 6.80
C PHE A 25 -7.73 13.68 5.45
N GLY A 26 -9.03 13.59 5.20
CA GLY A 26 -9.61 13.92 3.90
C GLY A 26 -9.42 12.82 2.86
N GLY A 27 -10.36 12.70 1.92
CA GLY A 27 -10.33 11.69 0.85
C GLY A 27 -9.16 11.79 -0.12
N ARG A 28 -8.42 12.90 -0.13
CA ARG A 28 -7.30 13.13 -1.06
C ARG A 28 -5.93 12.78 -0.49
N LYS A 29 -5.73 12.85 0.83
CA LYS A 29 -4.41 12.59 1.44
C LYS A 29 -4.03 11.12 1.45
N ILE A 30 -4.98 10.22 1.70
CA ILE A 30 -4.72 8.76 1.66
C ILE A 30 -4.17 8.29 0.31
N PRO A 31 -4.81 8.59 -0.85
CA PRO A 31 -4.28 8.17 -2.16
C PRO A 31 -2.99 8.90 -2.55
N GLU A 32 -2.79 10.14 -2.11
CA GLU A 32 -1.55 10.89 -2.33
C GLU A 32 -0.36 10.25 -1.59
N LEU A 33 -0.55 9.89 -0.32
CA LEU A 33 0.44 9.17 0.49
C LEU A 33 0.73 7.77 -0.09
N MET A 34 -0.30 7.03 -0.52
CA MET A 34 -0.13 5.73 -1.17
C MET A 34 0.65 5.84 -2.48
N ARG A 35 0.40 6.88 -3.29
CA ARG A 35 1.16 7.12 -4.53
C ARG A 35 2.62 7.46 -4.24
N GLY A 36 2.88 8.29 -3.23
CA GLY A 36 4.24 8.60 -2.79
C GLY A 36 4.99 7.38 -2.28
N LEU A 37 4.36 6.60 -1.40
CA LEU A 37 4.92 5.35 -0.88
C LEU A 37 5.16 4.34 -2.02
N GLY A 38 4.20 4.17 -2.92
CA GLY A 38 4.32 3.24 -4.04
C GLY A 38 5.43 3.62 -5.03
N ARG A 39 5.68 4.92 -5.25
CA ARG A 39 6.83 5.41 -6.03
C ARG A 39 8.14 5.05 -5.35
N GLY A 40 8.27 5.34 -4.05
CA GLY A 40 9.48 5.03 -3.28
C GLY A 40 9.77 3.53 -3.20
N VAL A 41 8.74 2.70 -2.98
CA VAL A 41 8.88 1.23 -2.99
C VAL A 41 9.30 0.73 -4.38
N LYS A 42 8.77 1.32 -5.45
CA LYS A 42 9.16 0.96 -6.82
C LYS A 42 10.63 1.32 -7.10
N GLU A 43 11.03 2.56 -6.81
CA GLU A 43 12.41 3.02 -7.01
C GLU A 43 13.40 2.21 -6.15
N PHE A 44 13.02 1.88 -4.92
CA PHE A 44 13.82 1.00 -4.05
C PHE A 44 13.98 -0.40 -4.66
N LYS A 45 12.89 -0.98 -5.18
CA LYS A 45 12.94 -2.30 -5.81
C LYS A 45 13.76 -2.29 -7.10
N ASP A 46 13.60 -1.27 -7.93
CA ASP A 46 14.30 -1.15 -9.21
C ASP A 46 15.81 -0.96 -8.95
N GLY A 47 16.22 -0.15 -7.97
CA GLY A 47 17.63 0.03 -7.59
C GLY A 47 18.30 -1.23 -7.04
N VAL A 48 17.59 -2.00 -6.20
CA VAL A 48 18.11 -3.28 -5.69
C VAL A 48 18.18 -4.34 -6.81
N ALA A 49 17.21 -4.35 -7.72
CA ALA A 49 17.20 -5.30 -8.84
C ALA A 49 18.32 -5.03 -9.87
N ASP A 50 18.68 -3.77 -10.10
CA ASP A 50 19.83 -3.42 -10.95
C ASP A 50 21.15 -3.88 -10.32
N GLU A 51 21.33 -3.75 -9.00
CA GLU A 51 22.50 -4.29 -8.28
C GLU A 51 22.59 -5.83 -8.38
N ASP A 52 21.46 -6.54 -8.26
CA ASP A 52 21.41 -8.01 -8.41
C ASP A 52 21.61 -8.48 -9.87
N SER A 53 21.28 -7.64 -10.85
CA SER A 53 21.38 -7.97 -12.29
C SER A 53 22.78 -7.72 -12.87
N GLU A 54 23.58 -6.85 -12.25
CA GLU A 54 24.97 -6.62 -12.61
C GLU A 54 25.90 -7.79 -12.19
N ASP A 55 25.51 -8.62 -11.23
CA ASP A 55 26.28 -9.79 -10.79
C ASP A 55 26.02 -11.07 -11.65
N THR A 56 25.05 -11.05 -12.57
CA THR A 56 24.66 -12.23 -13.39
C THR A 56 24.88 -12.10 -14.90
N SER A 57 25.36 -10.96 -15.42
CA SER A 57 25.55 -10.76 -16.88
C SER A 57 27.01 -10.79 -17.38
N GLY A 58 27.98 -11.05 -16.50
CA GLY A 58 29.42 -11.11 -16.82
C GLY A 58 29.95 -12.38 -17.50
N LYS A 59 29.13 -13.19 -18.19
CA LYS A 59 29.64 -14.41 -18.86
C LYS A 59 28.89 -14.81 -20.14
N SER A 60 28.89 -13.94 -21.16
CA SER A 60 28.75 -14.39 -22.54
C SER A 60 29.19 -13.30 -23.52
N LYS A 61 30.51 -13.13 -23.66
CA LYS A 61 31.20 -12.58 -24.84
C LYS A 61 32.71 -12.57 -24.57
N GLU A 62 33.32 -13.73 -24.69
CA GLU A 62 34.67 -13.93 -25.27
C GLU A 62 34.72 -15.33 -25.87
#